data_AF-A0A7S3C5S5-F1
#
_entry.id   AF-A0A7S3C5S5-F1
#
_cell.length_a   1.000
_cell.length_b   1.000
_cell.length_c   1.000
_cell.angle_alpha   90.00
_cell.angle_beta   90.00
_cell.angle_gamma   90.00
#
_symmetry.space_group_name_H-M   'P 1'
#
loop_
_entity.id
_entity.type
_entity.pdbx_description
1 polymer ?
#
loop_
_entity_poly.entity_id
_entity_poly.type
_entity_poly.pdbx_seq_one_letter_code
_entity_poly.pdbx_strand_id
1 'polypeptide(L)'
;MAYGQSDEYSFVLKKDSTLYGRREAKLVSVLTSLFTSAYVLAWSRRMGEGTPLRQAPCFDGRAVAYPSDAILRDYLAWRQVDAHINNQYNTVFWALVAQGGETPAAAQTLIRGTDAAWKNETLHTRFSINYNDLPAMFRKGSVVTRVRQSVVVKVKEVRGRLARAPPSVGEVLGTQLISAVCIANHCP
;
A
#
# COMPACT_ATOMS: atom_id res chain seq x y z
N MET A 1 7.77 3.02 -6.27
CA MET A 1 6.38 2.50 -6.31
C MET A 1 5.96 2.26 -4.88
N ALA A 2 4.67 2.26 -4.60
CA ALA A 2 4.17 1.88 -3.30
C ALA A 2 2.89 1.06 -3.43
N TYR A 3 2.64 0.15 -2.50
CA TYR A 3 1.47 -0.72 -2.46
C TYR A 3 0.88 -0.68 -1.06
N GLY A 4 -0.43 -0.49 -0.93
CA GLY A 4 -1.13 -0.44 0.35
C GLY A 4 -2.33 -1.37 0.38
N GLN A 5 -2.55 -1.98 1.54
CA GLN A 5 -3.70 -2.82 1.85
C GLN A 5 -4.02 -2.70 3.34
N SER A 6 -5.30 -2.66 3.70
CA SER A 6 -5.73 -2.52 5.10
C SER A 6 -5.04 -1.29 5.75
N ASP A 7 -4.31 -1.53 6.82
CA ASP A 7 -3.52 -0.61 7.62
C ASP A 7 -2.01 -0.70 7.30
N GLU A 8 -1.63 -1.45 6.26
CA GLU A 8 -0.25 -1.61 5.80
C GLU A 8 0.05 -0.82 4.51
N TYR A 9 1.28 -0.32 4.42
CA TYR A 9 1.83 0.29 3.20
C TYR A 9 3.30 -0.10 2.98
N SER A 10 3.62 -0.55 1.78
CA SER A 10 4.97 -0.89 1.33
C SER A 10 5.51 0.15 0.35
N PHE A 11 6.66 0.74 0.65
CA PHE A 11 7.35 1.71 -0.19
C PHE A 11 8.61 1.12 -0.79
N VAL A 12 8.66 1.02 -2.12
CA VAL A 12 9.83 0.52 -2.84
C VAL A 12 10.76 1.67 -3.17
N LEU A 13 11.96 1.65 -2.57
CA LEU A 13 13.07 2.53 -2.89
C LEU A 13 13.88 1.93 -4.05
N LYS A 14 14.38 2.79 -4.94
CA LYS A 14 15.22 2.34 -6.05
C LYS A 14 16.54 1.76 -5.52
N LYS A 15 17.08 0.76 -6.21
CA LYS A 15 18.34 0.10 -5.85
C LYS A 15 19.51 1.07 -5.72
N ASP A 16 19.57 2.06 -6.60
CA ASP A 16 20.58 3.13 -6.67
C ASP A 16 20.31 4.30 -5.70
N SER A 17 19.32 4.20 -4.82
CA SER A 17 18.99 5.28 -3.90
C SER A 17 20.10 5.48 -2.86
N THR A 18 20.51 6.74 -2.70
CA THR A 18 21.44 7.22 -1.67
C THR A 18 20.72 7.90 -0.50
N LEU A 19 19.39 7.80 -0.43
CA LEU A 19 18.54 8.48 0.55
C LEU A 19 19.02 8.20 1.98
N TYR A 20 19.26 9.27 2.74
CA TYR A 20 19.78 9.24 4.12
C TYR A 20 21.05 8.41 4.33
N GLY A 21 21.86 8.22 3.28
CA GLY A 21 23.03 7.35 3.30
C GLY A 21 22.67 5.88 3.50
N ARG A 22 21.47 5.45 3.12
CA ARG A 22 20.93 4.09 3.28
C ARG A 22 20.90 3.59 4.73
N ARG A 23 20.92 4.50 5.71
CA ARG A 23 20.80 4.16 7.13
C ARG A 23 19.37 3.72 7.41
N GLU A 24 19.19 2.43 7.67
CA GLU A 24 17.89 1.82 7.99
C GLU A 24 17.12 2.62 9.04
N ALA A 25 17.75 2.92 10.18
CA ALA A 25 17.10 3.66 11.26
C ALA A 25 16.52 5.00 10.80
N LYS A 26 17.19 5.70 9.86
CA LYS A 26 16.68 6.97 9.30
C LYS A 26 15.60 6.75 8.24
N LEU A 27 15.77 5.77 7.37
CA LEU A 27 14.75 5.41 6.38
C LEU A 27 13.43 5.07 7.06
N VAL A 28 13.47 4.17 8.06
CA VAL A 28 12.29 3.73 8.80
C VAL A 28 11.68 4.89 9.58
N SER A 29 12.43 5.52 10.49
CA SER A 29 11.87 6.57 11.37
C SER A 29 11.31 7.77 10.63
N VAL A 30 11.94 8.19 9.54
CA VAL A 30 11.45 9.33 8.74
C VAL A 30 10.21 8.93 7.94
N LEU A 31 10.18 7.76 7.32
CA LEU A 31 9.01 7.31 6.56
C LEU A 31 7.81 7.08 7.47
N THR A 32 7.99 6.44 8.64
CA THR A 32 6.89 6.26 9.60
C THR A 32 6.39 7.60 10.13
N SER A 33 7.27 8.51 10.55
CA SER A 33 6.88 9.85 11.02
C SER A 33 6.14 10.65 9.94
N LEU A 34 6.60 10.58 8.70
CA LEU A 34 5.95 11.26 7.58
C LEU A 34 4.59 10.64 7.25
N PHE A 35 4.48 9.31 7.31
CA PHE A 35 3.22 8.61 7.08
C PHE A 35 2.19 8.94 8.16
N THR A 36 2.58 8.86 9.43
CA THR A 36 1.72 9.21 10.58
C THR A 36 1.25 10.66 10.51
N SER A 37 2.16 11.61 10.25
CA SER A 37 1.79 13.02 10.14
C SER A 37 0.85 13.28 8.95
N ALA A 38 1.11 12.66 7.80
CA ALA A 38 0.23 12.74 6.64
C ALA A 38 -1.16 12.14 6.93
N TYR A 39 -1.23 11.03 7.68
CA TYR A 39 -2.49 10.40 8.08
C TYR A 39 -3.33 11.34 8.96
N VAL A 40 -2.71 11.93 9.99
CA VAL A 40 -3.38 12.89 10.89
C VAL A 40 -3.89 14.11 10.12
N LEU A 41 -3.07 14.67 9.24
CA LEU A 41 -3.44 15.85 8.43
C LEU A 41 -4.54 15.54 7.39
N ALA A 42 -4.58 14.30 6.88
CA ALA A 42 -5.59 13.88 5.92
C ALA A 42 -6.91 13.45 6.58
N TRP A 43 -6.91 13.15 7.88
CA TRP A 43 -8.03 12.53 8.57
C TRP A 43 -9.34 13.32 8.42
N SER A 44 -9.36 14.60 8.79
CA SER A 44 -10.58 15.43 8.73
C SER A 44 -11.14 15.53 7.30
N ARG A 45 -10.25 15.57 6.29
CA ARG A 45 -10.64 15.61 4.87
C ARG A 45 -11.24 14.28 4.39
N ARG A 46 -10.88 13.16 5.01
CA ARG A 46 -11.32 11.82 4.59
C ARG A 46 -12.51 11.29 5.38
N MET A 47 -12.56 11.57 6.69
CA MET A 47 -13.60 11.10 7.60
C MET A 47 -14.69 12.15 7.87
N GLY A 48 -14.48 13.39 7.43
CA GLY A 48 -15.36 14.53 7.71
C GLY A 48 -15.10 15.17 9.07
N GLU A 49 -15.56 16.42 9.24
CA GLU A 49 -15.33 17.21 10.46
C GLU A 49 -16.02 16.63 11.70
N GLY A 50 -17.10 15.86 11.51
CA GLY A 50 -17.85 15.21 12.61
C GLY A 50 -17.19 13.97 13.22
N THR A 51 -16.06 13.52 12.66
CA THR A 51 -15.35 12.32 13.13
C THR A 51 -13.94 12.70 13.55
N PRO A 52 -13.71 13.25 14.77
CA PRO A 52 -12.36 13.58 15.23
C PRO A 52 -11.54 12.32 15.53
N LEU A 53 -10.22 12.45 15.48
CA LEU A 53 -9.30 11.40 15.95
C LEU A 53 -9.51 11.20 17.45
N ARG A 54 -9.91 9.98 17.85
CA ARG A 54 -10.06 9.61 19.27
C ARG A 54 -8.73 9.22 19.90
N GLN A 55 -7.81 8.69 19.10
CA GLN A 55 -6.49 8.24 19.52
C GLN A 55 -5.48 8.63 18.44
N ALA A 56 -4.23 8.84 18.87
CA ALA A 56 -3.14 9.11 17.94
C ALA A 56 -2.83 7.84 17.15
N PRO A 57 -2.90 7.87 15.80
CA PRO A 57 -2.49 6.73 15.00
C PRO A 57 -0.99 6.50 15.18
N CYS A 58 -0.59 5.24 15.27
CA CYS A 58 0.80 4.85 15.47
C CYS A 58 1.15 3.80 14.44
N PHE A 59 2.22 4.03 13.69
CA PHE A 59 2.66 3.11 12.66
C PHE A 59 4.05 2.57 12.98
N ASP A 60 4.19 1.24 12.95
CA ASP A 60 5.47 0.57 12.96
C ASP A 60 6.11 0.69 11.57
N GLY A 61 7.40 0.38 11.48
CA GLY A 61 8.06 0.31 10.19
C GLY A 61 9.27 -0.60 10.20
N ARG A 62 9.54 -1.24 9.08
CA ARG A 62 10.72 -2.10 8.88
C ARG A 62 11.32 -1.85 7.51
N ALA A 63 12.65 -1.91 7.40
CA ALA A 63 13.33 -1.92 6.11
C ALA A 63 13.72 -3.36 5.75
N VAL A 64 13.43 -3.78 4.53
CA VAL A 64 13.79 -5.11 4.01
C VAL A 64 14.56 -4.94 2.72
N ALA A 65 15.72 -5.59 2.63
CA ALA A 65 16.56 -5.58 1.44
C ALA A 65 16.26 -6.80 0.55
N TYR A 66 15.93 -6.54 -0.71
CA TYR A 66 15.75 -7.54 -1.74
C TYR A 66 16.91 -7.47 -2.75
N PRO A 67 17.63 -8.58 -2.99
CA PRO A 67 18.82 -8.58 -3.83
C PRO A 67 18.52 -8.60 -5.34
N SER A 68 17.28 -8.85 -5.74
CA SER A 68 16.88 -8.84 -7.15
C SER A 68 15.46 -8.32 -7.34
N ASP A 69 15.19 -7.80 -8.55
CA ASP A 69 13.86 -7.36 -8.97
C ASP A 69 12.85 -8.53 -8.94
N ALA A 70 13.31 -9.77 -9.17
CA ALA A 70 12.49 -10.96 -9.12
C ALA A 70 11.94 -11.20 -7.70
N ILE A 71 12.81 -11.19 -6.68
CA ILE A 71 12.39 -11.39 -5.29
C ILE A 71 11.49 -10.24 -4.82
N LEU A 72 11.78 -9.00 -5.23
CA LEU A 72 10.88 -7.88 -4.94
C LEU A 72 9.49 -8.09 -5.54
N ARG A 73 9.41 -8.56 -6.79
CA ARG A 73 8.13 -8.85 -7.43
C ARG A 73 7.38 -9.94 -6.69
N ASP A 74 8.06 -10.99 -6.26
CA ASP A 74 7.45 -12.08 -5.50
C ASP A 74 6.93 -11.57 -4.15
N TYR A 75 7.67 -10.68 -3.47
CA TYR A 75 7.20 -9.99 -2.27
C TYR A 75 5.91 -9.19 -2.52
N LEU A 76 5.87 -8.37 -3.58
CA LEU A 76 4.69 -7.56 -3.91
C LEU A 76 3.50 -8.43 -4.31
N ALA A 77 3.72 -9.51 -5.06
CA ALA A 77 2.70 -10.48 -5.41
C ALA A 77 2.15 -11.15 -4.14
N TRP A 78 3.01 -11.54 -3.21
CA TRP A 78 2.61 -12.10 -1.93
C TRP A 78 1.75 -11.13 -1.12
N ARG A 79 2.10 -9.84 -1.04
CA ARG A 79 1.26 -8.80 -0.40
C ARG A 79 -0.11 -8.64 -1.07
N GLN A 80 -0.20 -8.84 -2.38
CA GLN A 80 -1.49 -8.80 -3.09
C GLN A 80 -2.33 -10.06 -2.85
N VAL A 81 -1.70 -11.23 -2.78
CA VAL A 81 -2.39 -12.49 -2.43
C VAL A 81 -2.93 -12.41 -1.00
N ASP A 82 -2.13 -11.88 -0.07
CA ASP A 82 -2.54 -11.65 1.32
C ASP A 82 -3.76 -10.71 1.40
N ALA A 83 -3.73 -9.61 0.65
CA ALA A 83 -4.87 -8.69 0.52
C ALA A 83 -6.15 -9.40 0.05
N HIS A 84 -6.03 -10.26 -0.96
CA HIS A 84 -7.15 -11.00 -1.51
C HIS A 84 -7.75 -11.98 -0.50
N ILE A 85 -6.91 -12.78 0.17
CA ILE A 85 -7.33 -13.78 1.16
C ILE A 85 -8.01 -13.09 2.34
N ASN A 86 -7.38 -12.05 2.89
CA ASN A 86 -7.90 -11.31 4.04
C ASN A 86 -9.22 -10.61 3.71
N ASN A 87 -9.32 -9.98 2.53
CA ASN A 87 -10.56 -9.34 2.11
C ASN A 87 -11.70 -10.36 1.90
N GLN A 88 -11.43 -11.50 1.26
CA GLN A 88 -12.44 -12.54 1.05
C GLN A 88 -12.94 -13.11 2.38
N TYR A 89 -12.03 -13.40 3.32
CA TYR A 89 -12.38 -13.84 4.66
C TYR A 89 -13.25 -12.81 5.39
N ASN A 90 -12.80 -11.55 5.45
CA ASN A 90 -13.49 -10.48 6.16
C ASN A 90 -14.87 -10.17 5.56
N THR A 91 -15.01 -10.25 4.23
CA THR A 91 -16.30 -10.05 3.56
C THR A 91 -17.31 -11.10 4.01
N VAL A 92 -16.94 -12.38 4.00
CA VAL A 92 -17.82 -13.48 4.44
C VAL A 92 -18.12 -13.35 5.93
N PHE A 93 -17.09 -13.08 6.73
CA PHE A 93 -17.21 -12.94 8.17
C PHE A 93 -18.22 -11.86 8.56
N TRP A 94 -18.07 -10.66 8.01
CA TRP A 94 -18.99 -9.57 8.31
C TRP A 94 -20.36 -9.74 7.67
N ALA A 95 -20.48 -10.45 6.54
CA ALA A 95 -21.79 -10.82 6.02
C ALA A 95 -22.53 -11.78 6.97
N LEU A 96 -21.85 -12.81 7.48
CA LEU A 96 -22.41 -13.74 8.47
C LEU A 96 -22.83 -13.03 9.76
N VAL A 97 -22.00 -12.10 10.27
CA VAL A 97 -22.30 -11.38 11.52
C VAL A 97 -23.39 -10.33 11.31
N ALA A 98 -23.21 -9.42 10.35
CA ALA A 98 -24.08 -8.25 10.20
C ALA A 98 -25.40 -8.55 9.48
N GLN A 99 -25.41 -9.47 8.51
CA GLN A 99 -26.61 -9.82 7.74
C GLN A 99 -27.17 -11.19 8.15
N GLY A 100 -26.31 -12.14 8.49
CA GLY A 100 -26.70 -13.49 8.89
C GLY A 100 -27.08 -13.64 10.37
N GLY A 101 -26.81 -12.63 11.21
CA GLY A 101 -27.10 -12.66 12.64
C GLY A 101 -26.22 -13.62 13.46
N GLU A 102 -25.14 -14.12 12.88
CA GLU A 102 -24.21 -15.03 13.56
C GLU A 102 -23.39 -14.26 14.62
N THR A 103 -23.07 -14.93 15.73
CA THR A 103 -22.08 -14.38 16.66
C THR A 103 -20.68 -14.40 16.02
N PRO A 104 -19.76 -13.50 16.40
CA PRO A 104 -18.37 -13.53 15.91
C PRO A 104 -17.69 -14.90 16.07
N ALA A 105 -17.93 -15.59 17.19
CA ALA A 105 -17.35 -16.91 17.44
C ALA A 105 -17.95 -18.00 16.53
N ALA A 106 -19.27 -17.95 16.29
CA ALA A 106 -19.94 -18.87 15.38
C ALA A 106 -19.47 -18.65 13.92
N ALA A 107 -19.41 -17.40 13.47
CA ALA A 107 -18.90 -17.06 12.14
C ALA A 107 -17.44 -17.52 11.93
N GLN A 108 -16.57 -17.34 12.92
CA GLN A 108 -15.20 -17.87 12.86
C GLN A 108 -15.16 -19.39 12.74
N THR A 109 -16.05 -20.09 13.47
CA THR A 109 -16.14 -21.56 13.44
C THR A 109 -16.63 -22.04 12.08
N LEU A 110 -17.63 -21.38 11.50
CA LEU A 110 -18.18 -21.70 10.18
C LEU A 110 -17.14 -21.53 9.07
N ILE A 111 -16.33 -20.46 9.12
CA ILE A 111 -15.33 -20.19 8.08
C ILE A 111 -14.08 -21.07 8.25
N ARG A 112 -13.85 -21.65 9.45
CA ARG A 112 -12.65 -22.43 9.75
C ARG A 112 -12.55 -23.65 8.81
N GLY A 113 -11.38 -23.79 8.15
CA GLY A 113 -11.11 -24.92 7.26
C GLY A 113 -11.79 -24.85 5.89
N THR A 114 -12.53 -23.78 5.60
CA THR A 114 -13.19 -23.59 4.30
C THR A 114 -12.22 -23.10 3.24
N ASP A 115 -12.49 -23.42 1.98
CA ASP A 115 -11.74 -22.93 0.82
C ASP A 115 -12.31 -21.60 0.29
N ALA A 116 -11.74 -21.10 -0.82
CA ALA A 116 -12.20 -19.87 -1.46
C ALA A 116 -13.54 -20.05 -2.20
N ALA A 117 -13.84 -21.25 -2.68
CA ALA A 117 -15.06 -21.54 -3.42
C ALA A 117 -16.28 -21.48 -2.48
N TRP A 118 -16.19 -22.13 -1.32
CA TRP A 118 -17.22 -22.10 -0.28
C TRP A 118 -17.52 -20.67 0.18
N LYS A 119 -16.48 -19.84 0.33
CA LYS A 119 -16.62 -18.41 0.70
C LYS A 119 -17.42 -17.63 -0.36
N ASN A 120 -17.09 -17.81 -1.64
CA ASN A 120 -17.80 -17.15 -2.73
C ASN A 120 -19.24 -17.65 -2.86
N GLU A 121 -19.46 -18.96 -2.73
CA GLU A 121 -20.80 -19.55 -2.76
C GLU A 121 -21.66 -19.06 -1.60
N THR A 122 -21.10 -18.98 -0.40
CA THR A 122 -21.80 -18.44 0.79
C THR A 122 -22.20 -16.98 0.59
N LEU A 123 -21.29 -16.14 0.08
CA LEU A 123 -21.59 -14.75 -0.24
C LEU A 123 -22.71 -14.62 -1.27
N HIS A 124 -22.65 -15.43 -2.33
CA HIS A 124 -23.62 -15.36 -3.42
C HIS A 124 -25.00 -15.89 -2.99
N THR A 125 -25.06 -17.08 -2.39
CA THR A 125 -26.31 -17.78 -2.08
C THR A 125 -27.04 -17.20 -0.88
N ARG A 126 -26.33 -16.87 0.21
CA ARG A 126 -26.95 -16.38 1.45
C ARG A 126 -27.15 -14.88 1.47
N PHE A 127 -26.27 -14.13 0.80
CA PHE A 127 -26.23 -12.67 0.92
C PHE A 127 -26.40 -11.94 -0.42
N SER A 128 -26.54 -12.66 -1.54
CA SER A 128 -26.62 -12.07 -2.88
C SER A 128 -25.44 -11.15 -3.20
N ILE A 129 -24.27 -11.43 -2.61
CA ILE A 129 -23.03 -10.69 -2.82
C ILE A 129 -22.14 -11.46 -3.79
N ASN A 130 -21.90 -10.89 -4.97
CA ASN A 130 -20.86 -11.39 -5.86
C ASN A 130 -19.52 -10.76 -5.49
N TYR A 131 -18.58 -11.58 -5.00
CA TYR A 131 -17.25 -11.10 -4.61
C TYR A 131 -16.54 -10.34 -5.75
N ASN A 132 -16.71 -10.77 -7.00
CA ASN A 132 -16.05 -10.15 -8.15
C ASN A 132 -16.53 -8.73 -8.46
N ASP A 133 -17.71 -8.36 -7.97
CA ASP A 133 -18.31 -7.04 -8.17
C ASP A 133 -17.89 -6.06 -7.07
N LEU A 134 -17.22 -6.53 -6.01
CA LEU A 134 -16.66 -5.65 -4.99
C LEU A 134 -15.63 -4.69 -5.62
N PRO A 135 -15.53 -3.45 -5.10
CA PRO A 135 -14.54 -2.48 -5.54
C PRO A 135 -13.14 -3.06 -5.63
N ALA A 136 -12.45 -2.80 -6.74
CA ALA A 136 -11.11 -3.34 -6.99
C ALA A 136 -10.12 -2.97 -5.87
N MET A 137 -10.28 -1.79 -5.25
CA MET A 137 -9.47 -1.34 -4.12
C MET A 137 -9.50 -2.33 -2.94
N PHE A 138 -10.65 -2.95 -2.66
CA PHE A 138 -10.77 -3.92 -1.56
C PHE A 138 -10.17 -5.28 -1.92
N ARG A 139 -10.33 -5.69 -3.18
CA ARG A 139 -9.86 -7.01 -3.65
C ARG A 139 -8.38 -7.07 -4.02
N LYS A 140 -7.82 -5.94 -4.45
CA LYS A 140 -6.49 -5.87 -5.09
C LYS A 140 -5.53 -4.92 -4.37
N GLY A 141 -6.00 -4.23 -3.32
CA GLY A 141 -5.26 -3.15 -2.67
C GLY A 141 -5.13 -1.90 -3.54
N SER A 142 -4.22 -1.02 -3.14
CA SER A 142 -3.92 0.24 -3.82
C SER A 142 -2.47 0.29 -4.28
N VAL A 143 -2.24 0.62 -5.55
CA VAL A 143 -0.89 0.78 -6.12
C VAL A 143 -0.65 2.25 -6.46
N VAL A 144 0.48 2.79 -6.02
CA VAL A 144 0.96 4.14 -6.37
C VAL A 144 2.26 4.05 -7.15
N THR A 145 2.21 4.46 -8.41
CA THR A 145 3.37 4.52 -9.31
C THR A 145 3.71 5.96 -9.66
N ARG A 146 5.01 6.26 -9.78
CA ARG A 146 5.47 7.54 -10.32
C ARG A 146 5.41 7.46 -11.85
N VAL A 147 4.55 8.27 -12.46
CA VAL A 147 4.48 8.43 -13.92
C VAL A 147 5.26 9.68 -14.32
N ARG A 148 6.17 9.57 -15.29
CA ARG A 148 6.80 10.75 -15.90
C ARG A 148 5.84 11.30 -16.94
N GLN A 149 5.42 12.55 -16.77
CA GLN A 149 4.65 13.26 -17.78
C GLN A 149 5.58 14.22 -18.52
N SER A 150 5.68 14.09 -19.84
CA SER A 150 6.31 15.08 -20.70
C SER A 150 5.30 16.19 -20.98
N VAL A 151 5.53 17.37 -20.40
CA VAL A 151 4.69 18.54 -20.68
C VAL A 151 5.34 19.32 -21.82
N VAL A 152 4.60 19.52 -22.91
CA VAL A 152 5.03 20.42 -23.98
C VAL A 152 4.84 21.86 -23.48
N VAL A 153 5.91 22.47 -23.00
CA VAL A 153 5.91 23.89 -22.66
C VAL A 153 6.03 24.66 -23.97
N LYS A 154 4.98 25.40 -24.36
CA LYS A 154 5.09 26.39 -25.44
C LYS A 154 6.00 27.51 -24.96
N VAL A 155 7.28 27.44 -25.31
CA VAL A 155 8.21 28.55 -25.10
C VAL A 155 7.85 29.63 -26.12
N LYS A 156 7.36 30.79 -25.65
CA LYS A 156 7.37 31.99 -26.49
C LYS A 156 8.83 32.36 -26.72
N GLU A 157 9.26 32.30 -27.97
CA GLU A 157 10.59 32.71 -28.38
C GLU A 157 10.79 34.20 -28.02
N VAL A 158 11.57 34.47 -26.97
CA VAL A 158 12.16 35.78 -26.76
C VAL A 158 13.57 35.69 -27.34
N ARG A 159 13.81 36.40 -28.44
CA ARG A 159 15.10 36.44 -29.13
C ARG A 159 16.20 36.92 -28.17
N GLY A 160 17.05 36.01 -27.72
CA GLY A 160 18.28 36.31 -26.97
C GLY A 160 19.09 35.04 -26.72
N ARG A 161 20.26 34.93 -27.36
CA ARG A 161 21.18 33.78 -27.30
C ARG A 161 21.60 33.45 -25.87
N LEU A 162 21.48 32.19 -25.45
CA LEU A 162 22.33 31.60 -24.41
C LEU A 162 22.61 30.12 -24.73
N ALA A 163 23.88 29.76 -24.65
CA ALA A 163 24.43 28.45 -25.03
C ALA A 163 24.02 27.33 -24.06
N ARG A 164 23.72 26.15 -24.59
CA ARG A 164 23.46 24.93 -23.80
C ARG A 164 24.79 24.22 -23.49
N ALA A 165 25.07 24.01 -22.21
CA ALA A 165 26.10 23.06 -21.76
C ALA A 165 25.56 21.61 -21.83
N PRO A 166 26.40 20.62 -22.16
CA PRO A 166 25.98 19.21 -22.19
C PRO A 166 25.87 18.63 -20.76
N PRO A 167 24.94 17.68 -20.51
CA PRO A 167 24.86 17.00 -19.23
C PRO A 167 25.96 15.93 -19.12
N SER A 168 26.70 15.96 -18.01
CA SER A 168 27.63 14.89 -17.64
C SER A 168 26.86 13.69 -17.07
N VAL A 169 27.12 12.50 -17.62
CA VAL A 169 26.61 11.23 -17.12
C VAL A 169 27.71 10.62 -16.25
N GLY A 170 27.55 10.73 -14.92
CA GLY A 170 28.38 10.03 -13.96
C GLY A 170 27.78 8.67 -13.64
N GLU A 171 28.49 7.61 -14.03
CA GLU A 171 28.16 6.23 -13.67
C GLU A 171 28.75 5.96 -12.28
N VAL A 172 27.88 5.64 -11.29
CA VAL A 172 28.31 5.20 -9.96
C VAL A 172 27.86 3.76 -9.78
N LEU A 173 28.80 2.84 -9.96
CA LEU A 173 28.70 1.45 -9.56
C LEU A 173 28.56 1.39 -8.02
N GLY A 174 27.33 1.17 -7.54
CA GLY A 174 27.01 1.06 -6.12
C GLY A 174 25.89 0.05 -5.86
N THR A 175 26.28 -1.09 -5.31
CA THR A 175 25.49 -2.11 -4.58
C THR A 175 23.99 -2.21 -4.86
N GLN A 176 23.62 -3.27 -5.59
CA GLN A 176 22.28 -3.59 -6.07
C GLN A 176 21.36 -4.15 -4.98
N LEU A 177 20.85 -3.32 -4.07
CA LEU A 177 19.83 -3.76 -3.11
C LEU A 177 18.61 -2.87 -3.19
N ILE A 178 17.47 -3.44 -3.56
CA ILE A 178 16.17 -2.78 -3.49
C ILE A 178 15.74 -2.80 -2.03
N SER A 179 15.43 -1.64 -1.46
CA SER A 179 14.89 -1.57 -0.10
C SER A 179 13.39 -1.33 -0.18
N ALA A 180 12.60 -2.22 0.43
CA ALA A 180 11.20 -1.93 0.74
C ALA A 180 11.13 -1.45 2.18
N VAL A 181 10.40 -0.37 2.43
CA VAL A 181 10.00 0.01 3.79
C VAL A 181 8.53 -0.28 3.93
N CYS A 182 8.21 -1.20 4.84
CA CYS A 182 6.83 -1.58 5.14
C CYS A 182 6.43 -0.87 6.42
N ILE A 183 5.24 -0.31 6.43
CA ILE A 183 4.65 0.44 7.53
C ILE A 183 3.31 -0.23 7.83
N ALA A 184 3.04 -0.60 9.08
CA ALA A 184 1.74 -1.11 9.51
C ALA A 184 1.24 -0.33 10.73
N ASN A 185 -0.07 -0.21 10.91
CA ASN A 185 -0.60 0.44 12.11
C ASN A 185 -0.43 -0.49 13.31
N HIS A 186 0.15 0.02 14.40
CA HIS A 186 0.22 -0.68 15.67
C HIS A 186 -0.65 0.07 16.66
N CYS A 187 -1.88 -0.41 16.86
CA CYS A 187 -2.68 -0.01 18.02
C CYS A 187 -2.42 -1.03 19.14
N PRO A 188 -1.90 -0.62 20.31
CA PRO A 188 -1.91 -1.46 21.49
C PRO A 188 -3.34 -1.74 21.99
#